data_AF-A0A961DNL8-F1
#
_entry.id   AF-A0A961DNL8-F1
#
_cell.length_a   1.000
_cell.length_b   1.000
_cell.length_c   1.000
_cell.angle_alpha   90.00
_cell.angle_beta   90.00
_cell.angle_gamma   90.00
#
_symmetry.space_group_name_H-M   'P 1'
#
loop_
_entity.id
_entity.type
_entity.pdbx_description
1 polymer ?
#
loop_
_entity_poly.entity_id
_entity_poly.type
_entity_poly.pdbx_seq_one_letter_code
_entity_poly.pdbx_strand_id
1 'polypeptide(L)'
;MGEHKHLVRRRSIAGIAIAVSLAVAVSCIPPELALLARAAWPVAAECGVADSFSCNLPYPSDRWLVEDASTATGVRLEIPTDVVPENVRSAFGDYDVLADAMVNADGFSPVTPMAWQLPEGLARDAVPADGGELIQVWDATTGERVRVNVEVSNLQTDERGVHNIIVAYPATRFEPGHRIFG
;
A
#
# COMPACT_ATOMS: atom_id res chain seq x y z
N MET A 1 14.91 -13.88 91.81
CA MET A 1 15.74 -14.75 92.67
C MET A 1 15.79 -16.12 92.02
N GLY A 2 16.94 -16.54 91.49
CA GLY A 2 17.12 -17.85 90.85
C GLY A 2 17.79 -17.79 89.48
N GLU A 3 19.09 -17.50 89.47
CA GLU A 3 20.00 -17.72 88.34
C GLU A 3 20.29 -19.21 88.08
N HIS A 4 20.94 -19.47 86.94
CA HIS A 4 21.89 -20.54 86.64
C HIS A 4 21.43 -21.66 85.69
N LYS A 5 21.91 -21.62 84.43
CA LYS A 5 23.08 -22.43 83.97
C LYS A 5 23.29 -22.37 82.45
N HIS A 6 24.31 -21.61 82.07
CA HIS A 6 25.48 -21.97 81.25
C HIS A 6 25.51 -23.21 80.33
N LEU A 7 26.22 -22.98 79.20
CA LEU A 7 27.14 -23.88 78.47
C LEU A 7 26.50 -24.98 77.57
N VAL A 8 26.99 -25.39 76.40
CA VAL A 8 28.06 -24.95 75.46
C VAL A 8 28.09 -25.94 74.27
N ARG A 9 28.68 -25.50 73.14
CA ARG A 9 29.27 -26.27 72.01
C ARG A 9 28.34 -27.16 71.18
N ARG A 10 28.09 -26.83 69.90
CA ARG A 10 28.97 -26.85 68.70
C ARG A 10 29.12 -28.24 68.06
N ARG A 11 29.07 -28.17 66.71
CA ARG A 11 29.50 -29.10 65.65
C ARG A 11 28.46 -30.14 65.27
N SER A 12 28.18 -30.44 64.00
CA SER A 12 28.57 -29.92 62.67
C SER A 12 27.99 -30.90 61.64
N ILE A 13 27.65 -30.42 60.43
CA ILE A 13 27.57 -31.18 59.16
C ILE A 13 26.33 -32.11 59.06
N ALA A 14 25.55 -32.21 57.99
CA ALA A 14 25.45 -31.59 56.69
C ALA A 14 24.06 -31.94 56.13
N GLY A 15 23.61 -31.21 55.12
CA GLY A 15 22.84 -31.85 54.05
C GLY A 15 21.61 -31.08 53.57
N ILE A 16 21.70 -30.70 52.30
CA ILE A 16 20.60 -30.66 51.31
C ILE A 16 19.66 -29.45 51.49
N ALA A 17 20.00 -28.30 50.88
CA ALA A 17 19.70 -27.93 49.49
C ALA A 17 18.20 -27.81 49.20
N ILE A 18 17.74 -26.59 48.96
CA ILE A 18 16.93 -26.13 47.81
C ILE A 18 17.08 -24.60 47.80
N ALA A 19 17.94 -24.10 46.91
CA ALA A 19 17.96 -22.69 46.57
C ALA A 19 16.83 -22.47 45.56
N VAL A 20 15.82 -21.70 45.94
CA VAL A 20 14.81 -21.18 45.00
C VAL A 20 15.48 -20.05 44.22
N SER A 21 15.98 -20.38 43.04
CA SER A 21 16.50 -19.38 42.10
C SER A 21 15.33 -18.61 41.49
N LEU A 22 15.12 -17.37 41.93
CA LEU A 22 14.36 -16.38 41.17
C LEU A 22 15.16 -16.08 39.90
N ALA A 23 14.78 -16.69 38.78
CA ALA A 23 15.34 -16.35 37.49
C ALA A 23 14.89 -14.93 37.11
N VAL A 24 15.84 -14.00 37.09
CA VAL A 24 15.72 -12.75 36.36
C VAL A 24 15.53 -13.11 34.90
N ALA A 25 14.32 -12.91 34.37
CA ALA A 25 14.05 -12.98 32.94
C ALA A 25 14.76 -11.81 32.26
N VAL A 26 16.05 -11.99 31.98
CA VAL A 26 16.75 -11.23 30.93
C VAL A 26 15.94 -11.49 29.67
N SER A 27 15.36 -10.42 29.14
CA SER A 27 14.55 -10.39 27.92
C SER A 27 15.35 -11.01 26.77
N CYS A 28 15.21 -12.33 26.62
CA CYS A 28 15.52 -13.05 25.40
C CYS A 28 14.42 -12.65 24.42
N ILE A 29 14.62 -11.54 23.72
CA ILE A 29 14.00 -11.38 22.42
C ILE A 29 14.65 -12.49 21.57
N PRO A 30 13.90 -13.54 21.17
CA PRO A 30 14.46 -14.56 20.31
C PRO A 30 14.99 -13.88 19.03
N PRO A 31 16.16 -14.28 18.50
CA PRO A 31 16.71 -13.72 17.27
C PRO A 31 15.76 -13.89 16.06
N GLU A 32 14.72 -14.71 16.18
CA GLU A 32 13.65 -14.84 15.17
C GLU A 32 12.74 -13.60 15.09
N LEU A 33 12.59 -12.80 16.15
CA LEU A 33 11.80 -11.56 16.11
C LEU A 33 12.58 -10.36 15.54
N ALA A 34 13.90 -10.47 15.38
CA ALA A 34 14.68 -9.49 14.63
C ALA A 34 14.44 -9.58 13.12
N LEU A 35 13.84 -10.67 12.62
CA LEU A 35 13.54 -10.86 11.20
C LEU A 35 12.25 -10.14 10.74
N LEU A 36 11.47 -9.59 11.67
CA LEU A 36 10.37 -8.68 11.35
C LEU A 36 10.83 -7.21 11.26
N ALA A 37 12.10 -6.94 11.58
CA ALA A 37 12.70 -5.64 11.33
C ALA A 37 13.09 -5.55 9.85
N ARG A 38 12.18 -4.95 9.08
CA ARG A 38 12.45 -4.39 7.75
C ARG A 38 12.84 -5.49 6.74
N ALA A 39 11.85 -6.22 6.26
CA ALA A 39 11.75 -6.36 4.81
C ALA A 39 11.60 -4.93 4.26
N ALA A 40 12.73 -4.25 4.07
CA ALA A 40 12.80 -3.19 3.10
C ALA A 40 12.47 -3.91 1.78
N TRP A 41 11.21 -3.80 1.35
CA TRP A 41 10.86 -4.18 -0.01
C TRP A 41 11.92 -3.54 -0.91
N PRO A 42 12.58 -4.31 -1.78
CA PRO A 42 13.47 -3.71 -2.76
C PRO A 42 12.63 -2.69 -3.52
N VAL A 43 13.01 -1.42 -3.39
CA VAL A 43 12.25 -0.26 -3.91
C VAL A 43 12.30 -0.17 -5.44
N ALA A 44 12.52 -1.30 -6.14
CA ALA A 44 12.71 -1.35 -7.59
C ALA A 44 12.34 -2.71 -8.23
N ALA A 45 11.64 -3.62 -7.55
CA ALA A 45 11.11 -4.82 -8.18
C ALA A 45 9.66 -5.06 -7.70
N GLU A 46 8.77 -5.33 -8.64
CA GLU A 46 7.32 -5.59 -8.48
C GLU A 46 6.42 -4.34 -8.54
N CYS A 47 6.36 -3.74 -9.73
CA CYS A 47 5.19 -2.97 -10.17
C CYS A 47 3.93 -3.85 -10.19
N GLY A 48 3.26 -4.03 -9.04
CA GLY A 48 1.91 -4.61 -8.94
C GLY A 48 1.78 -6.14 -9.11
N VAL A 49 0.58 -6.65 -8.81
CA VAL A 49 0.18 -8.07 -8.74
C VAL A 49 -0.17 -8.71 -10.09
N ALA A 50 -0.06 -7.98 -11.19
CA ALA A 50 -0.25 -8.46 -12.55
C ALA A 50 0.87 -7.90 -13.43
N ASP A 51 1.09 -8.49 -14.61
CA ASP A 51 2.07 -8.08 -15.63
C ASP A 51 1.77 -6.66 -16.17
N SER A 52 1.82 -5.67 -15.30
CA SER A 52 1.63 -4.26 -15.61
C SER A 52 2.95 -3.73 -16.13
N PHE A 53 2.93 -3.13 -17.32
CA PHE A 53 4.12 -2.54 -17.92
C PHE A 53 4.45 -1.16 -17.32
N SER A 54 3.67 -0.73 -16.30
CA SER A 54 3.87 0.52 -15.57
C SER A 54 3.50 0.35 -14.09
N CYS A 55 4.39 0.80 -13.21
CA CYS A 55 4.17 0.89 -11.75
C CYS A 55 2.98 1.77 -11.35
N ASN A 56 2.48 2.62 -12.27
CA ASN A 56 1.36 3.50 -12.01
C ASN A 56 0.01 2.93 -12.47
N LEU A 57 -0.01 1.72 -13.06
CA LEU A 57 -1.24 1.04 -13.46
C LEU A 57 -1.57 -0.13 -12.49
N PRO A 58 -2.86 -0.40 -12.22
CA PRO A 58 -4.02 0.41 -12.62
C PRO A 58 -3.98 1.80 -12.00
N TYR A 59 -4.45 2.81 -12.74
CA TYR A 59 -4.51 4.20 -12.29
C TYR A 59 -5.97 4.60 -12.12
N PRO A 60 -6.39 5.34 -11.09
CA PRO A 60 -5.65 5.57 -9.86
C PRO A 60 -5.43 4.27 -9.06
N SER A 61 -4.45 4.27 -8.15
CA SER A 61 -4.14 3.13 -7.30
C SER A 61 -4.05 3.52 -5.83
N ASP A 62 -4.71 2.76 -4.96
CA ASP A 62 -4.66 2.93 -3.50
C ASP A 62 -3.23 2.85 -2.94
N ARG A 63 -2.26 2.25 -3.68
CA ARG A 63 -0.85 2.17 -3.24
C ARG A 63 -0.18 3.54 -3.06
N TRP A 64 -0.74 4.57 -3.68
CA TRP A 64 -0.27 5.96 -3.60
C TRP A 64 -1.06 6.79 -2.60
N LEU A 65 -2.03 6.19 -1.90
CA LEU A 65 -2.79 6.84 -0.85
C LEU A 65 -2.14 6.55 0.51
N VAL A 66 -1.86 7.61 1.25
CA VAL A 66 -1.33 7.54 2.61
C VAL A 66 -2.41 8.02 3.57
N GLU A 67 -2.70 7.26 4.62
CA GLU A 67 -3.65 7.67 5.64
C GLU A 67 -3.23 9.00 6.28
N ASP A 68 -4.14 9.97 6.29
CA ASP A 68 -3.94 11.28 6.89
C ASP A 68 -5.28 11.84 7.39
N ALA A 69 -5.55 11.65 8.68
CA ALA A 69 -6.78 12.11 9.32
C ALA A 69 -6.94 13.64 9.37
N SER A 70 -5.93 14.42 8.96
CA SER A 70 -6.04 15.88 8.85
C SER A 70 -6.65 16.36 7.54
N THR A 71 -6.75 15.47 6.53
CA THR A 71 -7.34 15.75 5.21
C THR A 71 -8.86 15.55 5.23
N ALA A 72 -9.57 16.11 4.24
CA ALA A 72 -11.03 15.99 4.16
C ALA A 72 -11.50 14.56 3.85
N THR A 73 -10.67 13.75 3.17
CA THR A 73 -10.99 12.38 2.75
C THR A 73 -10.33 11.32 3.64
N GLY A 74 -9.51 11.72 4.61
CA GLY A 74 -8.75 10.82 5.48
C GLY A 74 -7.50 10.22 4.83
N VAL A 75 -7.16 10.64 3.61
CA VAL A 75 -5.96 10.23 2.88
C VAL A 75 -5.32 11.41 2.16
N ARG A 76 -4.01 11.34 1.96
CA ARG A 76 -3.26 12.21 1.04
C ARG A 76 -2.64 11.41 -0.08
N LEU A 77 -2.47 12.05 -1.23
CA LEU A 77 -1.84 11.44 -2.41
C LEU A 77 -0.32 11.62 -2.37
N GLU A 78 0.42 10.53 -2.47
CA GLU A 78 1.88 10.50 -2.59
C GLU A 78 2.31 9.56 -3.73
N ILE A 79 2.63 10.11 -4.90
CA ILE A 79 3.17 9.36 -6.04
C ILE A 79 4.68 9.63 -6.13
N PRO A 80 5.55 8.62 -5.97
CA PRO A 80 6.99 8.80 -6.14
C PRO A 80 7.33 9.24 -7.56
N THR A 81 8.27 10.17 -7.71
CA THR A 81 8.62 10.75 -9.01
C THR A 81 9.18 9.73 -10.02
N ASP A 82 9.79 8.66 -9.54
CA ASP A 82 10.44 7.60 -10.33
C ASP A 82 9.45 6.58 -10.94
N VAL A 83 8.17 6.63 -10.57
CA VAL A 83 7.14 5.74 -11.17
C VAL A 83 6.62 6.29 -12.50
N VAL A 84 6.90 7.56 -12.77
CA VAL A 84 6.64 8.18 -14.07
C VAL A 84 7.88 8.00 -14.95
N PRO A 85 7.75 7.42 -16.16
CA PRO A 85 8.88 7.21 -17.06
C PRO A 85 9.67 8.49 -17.35
N GLU A 86 10.99 8.36 -17.48
CA GLU A 86 11.90 9.50 -17.67
C GLU A 86 11.53 10.40 -18.86
N ASN A 87 11.13 9.77 -19.97
CA ASN A 87 10.73 10.48 -21.19
C ASN A 87 9.44 11.30 -20.99
N VAL A 88 8.60 10.94 -20.02
CA VAL A 88 7.42 11.71 -19.64
C VAL A 88 7.81 12.80 -18.65
N ARG A 89 8.64 12.44 -17.65
CA ARG A 89 9.09 13.37 -16.62
C ARG A 89 9.90 14.54 -17.18
N SER A 90 10.79 14.27 -18.14
CA SER A 90 11.56 15.30 -18.83
C SER A 90 10.71 16.31 -19.60
N ALA A 91 9.44 16.00 -19.89
CA ALA A 91 8.52 16.94 -20.54
C ALA A 91 7.99 18.04 -19.60
N PHE A 92 8.10 17.87 -18.27
CA PHE A 92 7.70 18.89 -17.30
C PHE A 92 8.69 20.09 -17.24
N GLY A 93 9.90 19.94 -17.77
CA GLY A 93 10.94 20.97 -17.71
C GLY A 93 11.65 21.04 -16.35
N ASP A 94 12.56 21.99 -16.19
CA ASP A 94 13.49 22.05 -15.03
C ASP A 94 12.84 22.56 -13.73
N TYR A 95 11.62 23.11 -13.82
CA TYR A 95 10.97 23.82 -12.70
C TYR A 95 9.74 23.13 -12.13
N ASP A 96 9.23 22.09 -12.79
CA ASP A 96 8.05 21.36 -12.37
C ASP A 96 8.46 19.94 -11.97
N VAL A 97 8.13 19.54 -10.74
CA VAL A 97 8.25 18.15 -10.30
C VAL A 97 6.86 17.56 -10.05
N LEU A 98 6.71 16.25 -10.29
CA LEU A 98 5.44 15.55 -10.09
C LEU A 98 4.85 15.80 -8.69
N ALA A 99 5.71 15.91 -7.67
CA ALA A 99 5.34 16.21 -6.30
C ALA A 99 4.48 17.48 -6.15
N ASP A 100 4.76 18.53 -6.95
CA ASP A 100 4.05 19.81 -6.86
C ASP A 100 2.59 19.68 -7.29
N ALA A 101 2.29 18.77 -8.23
CA ALA A 101 0.92 18.48 -8.67
C ALA A 101 0.06 17.80 -7.59
N MET A 102 0.66 17.31 -6.50
CA MET A 102 -0.01 16.59 -5.43
C MET A 102 -0.07 17.39 -4.11
N VAL A 103 0.46 18.61 -4.08
CA VAL A 103 0.43 19.45 -2.88
C VAL A 103 -1.03 19.70 -2.48
N ASN A 104 -1.38 19.31 -1.25
CA ASN A 104 -2.75 19.35 -0.69
C ASN A 104 -3.77 18.48 -1.45
N ALA A 105 -3.32 17.46 -2.18
CA ALA A 105 -4.21 16.48 -2.78
C ALA A 105 -4.70 15.49 -1.71
N ASP A 106 -5.94 15.69 -1.25
CA ASP A 106 -6.68 14.81 -0.34
C ASP A 106 -7.16 13.53 -1.08
N GLY A 107 -6.21 12.83 -1.71
CA GLY A 107 -6.46 11.70 -2.61
C GLY A 107 -6.54 12.08 -4.10
N PHE A 108 -7.01 11.15 -4.93
CA PHE A 108 -7.20 11.39 -6.36
C PHE A 108 -8.41 12.30 -6.62
N SER A 109 -8.36 13.04 -7.73
CA SER A 109 -9.49 13.88 -8.15
C SER A 109 -10.74 13.02 -8.40
N PRO A 110 -11.93 13.44 -7.94
CA PRO A 110 -13.20 12.74 -8.22
C PRO A 110 -13.56 12.58 -9.70
N VAL A 111 -12.87 13.28 -10.61
CA VAL A 111 -13.06 13.17 -12.07
C VAL A 111 -11.88 12.48 -12.76
N THR A 112 -10.90 12.00 -12.01
CA THR A 112 -9.78 11.22 -12.56
C THR A 112 -10.33 9.96 -13.24
N PRO A 113 -9.98 9.69 -14.51
CA PRO A 113 -10.36 8.44 -15.15
C PRO A 113 -9.63 7.27 -14.53
N MET A 114 -10.27 6.11 -14.57
CA MET A 114 -9.63 4.84 -14.24
C MET A 114 -9.00 4.25 -15.51
N ALA A 115 -7.82 3.65 -15.39
CA ALA A 115 -7.09 3.05 -16.49
C ALA A 115 -6.45 1.72 -16.07
N TRP A 116 -6.59 0.72 -16.93
CA TRP A 116 -6.01 -0.61 -16.75
C TRP A 116 -5.30 -1.03 -18.01
N GLN A 117 -4.21 -1.78 -17.86
CA GLN A 117 -3.54 -2.42 -18.97
C GLN A 117 -3.86 -3.90 -19.01
N LEU A 118 -4.20 -4.39 -20.20
CA LEU A 118 -4.46 -5.79 -20.48
C LEU A 118 -3.22 -6.47 -21.07
N PRO A 119 -3.10 -7.80 -20.91
CA PRO A 119 -1.97 -8.54 -21.48
C PRO A 119 -1.99 -8.55 -23.01
N GLU A 120 -3.17 -8.43 -23.62
CA GLU A 120 -3.35 -8.45 -25.08
C GLU A 120 -4.00 -7.18 -25.61
N GLY A 121 -3.74 -6.91 -26.89
CA GLY A 121 -4.35 -5.79 -27.60
C GLY A 121 -5.85 -5.98 -27.84
N LEU A 122 -6.59 -4.87 -27.83
CA LEU A 122 -8.01 -4.80 -28.15
C LEU A 122 -8.27 -3.95 -29.38
N ALA A 123 -9.26 -4.35 -30.19
CA ALA A 123 -9.85 -3.47 -31.17
C ALA A 123 -10.60 -2.32 -30.46
N ARG A 124 -10.65 -1.14 -31.09
CA ARG A 124 -11.22 0.06 -30.44
C ARG A 124 -12.70 -0.06 -30.07
N ASP A 125 -13.44 -0.84 -30.85
CA ASP A 125 -14.87 -1.12 -30.67
C ASP A 125 -15.12 -2.44 -29.91
N ALA A 126 -14.08 -3.07 -29.36
CA ALA A 126 -14.20 -4.32 -28.62
C ALA A 126 -14.92 -4.15 -27.27
N VAL A 127 -14.99 -2.92 -26.74
CA VAL A 127 -15.64 -2.60 -25.47
C VAL A 127 -16.83 -1.66 -25.72
N PRO A 128 -18.02 -1.95 -25.17
CA PRO A 128 -19.15 -1.01 -25.20
C PRO A 128 -18.76 0.34 -24.58
N ALA A 129 -19.31 1.42 -25.12
CA ALA A 129 -18.98 2.78 -24.64
C ALA A 129 -19.39 3.04 -23.17
N ASP A 130 -20.28 2.23 -22.59
CA ASP A 130 -20.69 2.27 -21.19
C ASP A 130 -20.05 1.15 -20.34
N GLY A 131 -19.10 0.41 -20.92
CA GLY A 131 -18.45 -0.77 -20.34
C GLY A 131 -19.27 -2.06 -20.44
N GLY A 132 -20.59 -1.98 -20.57
CA GLY A 132 -21.49 -3.15 -20.60
C GLY A 132 -21.22 -4.13 -19.46
N GLU A 133 -21.22 -5.43 -19.74
CA GLU A 133 -20.85 -6.44 -18.74
C GLU A 133 -19.34 -6.71 -18.67
N LEU A 134 -18.55 -6.11 -19.58
CA LEU A 134 -17.10 -6.36 -19.70
C LEU A 134 -16.30 -5.53 -18.71
N ILE A 135 -16.65 -4.26 -18.58
CA ILE A 135 -15.96 -3.31 -17.69
C ILE A 135 -17.02 -2.73 -16.75
N GLN A 136 -16.85 -3.00 -15.46
CA GLN A 136 -17.79 -2.57 -14.43
C GLN A 136 -17.02 -1.87 -13.32
N VAL A 137 -17.40 -0.65 -13.02
CA VAL A 137 -16.83 0.13 -11.93
C VAL A 137 -17.80 0.14 -10.77
N TRP A 138 -17.28 -0.07 -9.57
CA TRP A 138 -18.05 -0.20 -8.34
C TRP A 138 -17.49 0.72 -7.27
N ASP A 139 -18.40 1.32 -6.50
CA ASP A 139 -18.07 2.01 -5.27
C ASP A 139 -18.12 0.98 -4.12
N ALA A 140 -16.96 0.61 -3.58
CA ALA A 140 -16.85 -0.32 -2.46
C ALA A 140 -17.41 0.24 -1.16
N THR A 141 -17.54 1.57 -1.03
CA THR A 141 -18.11 2.21 0.16
C THR A 141 -19.63 1.99 0.22
N THR A 142 -20.31 2.11 -0.92
CA THR A 142 -21.77 2.00 -1.01
C THR A 142 -22.25 0.63 -1.51
N GLY A 143 -21.40 -0.09 -2.24
CA GLY A 143 -21.73 -1.32 -2.95
C GLY A 143 -22.45 -1.08 -4.29
N GLU A 144 -22.55 0.18 -4.74
CA GLU A 144 -23.27 0.54 -5.95
C GLU A 144 -22.37 0.50 -7.20
N ARG A 145 -22.97 0.14 -8.34
CA ARG A 145 -22.28 0.23 -9.64
C ARG A 145 -22.23 1.69 -10.07
N VAL A 146 -21.03 2.16 -10.43
CA VAL A 146 -20.81 3.51 -10.94
C VAL A 146 -20.94 3.54 -12.45
N ARG A 147 -21.63 4.57 -12.96
CA ARG A 147 -21.72 4.80 -14.41
C ARG A 147 -20.42 5.39 -14.94
N VAL A 148 -19.91 4.80 -16.01
CA VAL A 148 -18.68 5.22 -16.67
C VAL A 148 -18.86 5.26 -18.18
N ASN A 149 -18.03 6.06 -18.86
CA ASN A 149 -17.81 5.96 -20.29
C ASN A 149 -16.46 5.28 -20.52
N VAL A 150 -16.39 4.27 -21.38
CA VAL A 150 -15.21 3.43 -21.56
C VAL A 150 -14.69 3.52 -22.98
N GLU A 151 -13.37 3.57 -23.11
CA GLU A 151 -12.69 3.49 -24.40
C GLU A 151 -11.38 2.70 -24.31
N VAL A 152 -10.93 2.20 -25.47
CA VAL A 152 -9.55 1.70 -25.63
C VAL A 152 -8.66 2.89 -26.00
N SER A 153 -7.67 3.18 -25.15
CA SER A 153 -6.81 4.37 -25.26
C SER A 153 -6.02 4.42 -26.56
N ASN A 154 -5.92 5.62 -27.13
CA ASN A 154 -5.05 5.93 -28.26
C ASN A 154 -3.69 6.51 -27.83
N LEU A 155 -3.51 6.80 -26.55
CA LEU A 155 -2.36 7.57 -26.05
C LEU A 155 -1.09 6.74 -25.96
N GLN A 156 -1.21 5.41 -25.94
CA GLN A 156 -0.07 4.50 -25.92
C GLN A 156 -0.37 3.21 -26.68
N THR A 157 0.70 2.63 -27.22
CA THR A 157 0.77 1.24 -27.67
C THR A 157 1.87 0.56 -26.87
N ASP A 158 1.73 -0.72 -26.59
CA ASP A 158 2.83 -1.49 -26.01
C ASP A 158 3.99 -1.65 -27.03
N GLU A 159 5.04 -2.38 -26.62
CA GLU A 159 6.21 -2.66 -27.48
C GLU A 159 5.86 -3.42 -28.77
N ARG A 160 4.69 -4.08 -28.83
CA ARG A 160 4.17 -4.80 -29.99
C ARG A 160 3.37 -3.88 -30.92
N GLY A 161 3.14 -2.63 -30.54
CA GLY A 161 2.32 -1.68 -31.27
C GLY A 161 0.81 -1.90 -31.10
N VAL A 162 0.39 -2.63 -30.06
CA VAL A 162 -1.03 -2.88 -29.81
C VAL A 162 -1.61 -1.95 -28.75
N HIS A 163 -2.90 -1.61 -28.90
CA HIS A 163 -3.66 -0.85 -27.91
C HIS A 163 -4.20 -1.80 -26.84
N ASN A 164 -3.63 -1.76 -25.64
CA ASN A 164 -4.01 -2.64 -24.54
C ASN A 164 -4.39 -1.88 -23.27
N ILE A 165 -4.60 -0.56 -23.35
CA ILE A 165 -5.07 0.23 -22.21
C ILE A 165 -6.56 0.52 -22.38
N ILE A 166 -7.35 0.15 -21.37
CA ILE A 166 -8.74 0.56 -21.22
C ILE A 166 -8.79 1.75 -20.29
N VAL A 167 -9.59 2.76 -20.64
CA VAL A 167 -9.85 3.93 -19.80
C VAL A 167 -11.35 4.05 -19.55
N ALA A 168 -11.74 4.14 -18.29
CA ALA A 168 -13.10 4.40 -17.85
C ALA A 168 -13.18 5.80 -17.22
N TYR A 169 -13.91 6.68 -17.88
CA TYR A 169 -14.20 8.03 -17.42
C TYR A 169 -15.46 8.02 -16.56
N PRO A 170 -15.45 8.62 -15.35
CA PRO A 170 -16.67 8.80 -14.57
C PRO A 170 -17.74 9.55 -15.39
N ALA A 171 -18.95 8.98 -15.53
CA ALA A 171 -20.06 9.68 -16.16
C ALA A 171 -20.58 10.85 -15.29
N THR A 172 -20.34 10.75 -13.99
CA THR A 172 -20.48 11.78 -12.97
C THR A 172 -19.31 11.67 -12.02
N ARG A 173 -18.86 12.78 -11.42
CA ARG A 173 -17.78 12.75 -10.41
C ARG A 173 -18.02 11.62 -9.40
N PHE A 174 -16.96 10.92 -9.04
CA PHE A 174 -16.98 10.01 -7.89
C PHE A 174 -17.23 10.81 -6.61
N GLU A 175 -17.67 10.13 -5.55
CA GLU A 175 -17.78 10.79 -4.25
C GLU A 175 -16.39 10.89 -3.61
N PRO A 176 -15.95 12.08 -3.14
CA PRO A 176 -14.65 12.24 -2.49
C PRO A 176 -14.47 11.29 -1.30
N GLY A 177 -13.31 10.64 -1.21
CA GLY A 177 -12.99 9.70 -0.12
C GLY A 177 -13.63 8.32 -0.24
N HIS A 178 -14.45 8.06 -1.27
CA HIS A 178 -14.98 6.73 -1.53
C HIS A 178 -13.91 5.84 -2.20
N ARG A 179 -14.02 4.53 -1.97
CA ARG A 179 -13.12 3.53 -2.57
C ARG A 179 -13.75 2.99 -3.84
N ILE A 180 -13.13 3.27 -4.98
CA ILE A 180 -13.64 2.88 -6.30
C ILE A 180 -12.74 1.79 -6.91
N PHE A 181 -13.33 0.73 -7.44
CA PHE A 181 -12.60 -0.36 -8.11
C PHE A 181 -13.33 -0.83 -9.36
N GLY A 182 -12.60 -1.47 -10.28
CA GLY A 182 -13.12 -2.05 -11.52
C GLY A 182 -12.18 -3.05 -12.13
#